data_AF-A0A4U6VAE1-F1
#
_entry.id   AF-A0A4U6VAE1-F1
#
_cell.length_a   1.000
_cell.length_b   1.000
_cell.length_c   1.000
_cell.angle_alpha   90.00
_cell.angle_beta   90.00
_cell.angle_gamma   90.00
#
_symmetry.space_group_name_H-M   'P 1'
#
loop_
_entity.id
_entity.type
_entity.pdbx_description
1 polymer ?
#
loop_
_entity_poly.entity_id
_entity_poly.type
_entity_poly.pdbx_seq_one_letter_code
_entity_poly.pdbx_strand_id
1 'polypeptide(L)'
;MNNSSSNRMSEIVFFDVETTAPSPAGRWWLLEFGAILVCPRKLVEVGSYDTLIRPGDLSAVSRRFTDVEAIASAPTFRDVADKIFDILDGRVWAGHNIQRFDCPRLREAFAGIGRRAPEPAGVIDSLNVLAAEFGRRAGDLKMATLAAYFGIGKQKHRSLDDARMNLEVLKHCATVLLLESSLPHALQLAAARDGAVTRRSSTASVPEASPRRRPAMSQTKLPFAPVQAVPPAPAATTTTTNKSGGGGKRDSLGKLVGRANATGGKKPAAEGATAALPKVTRATTATTTTPFHMILRHSRAILR
;
A
#
# COMPACT_ATOMS: atom_id res chain seq x y z
N MET A 1 -24.76 7.69 -16.30
CA MET A 1 -23.64 8.61 -15.99
C MET A 1 -23.13 8.29 -14.58
N ASN A 2 -21.80 8.26 -14.39
CA ASN A 2 -21.05 8.34 -13.11
C ASN A 2 -20.78 7.11 -12.22
N ASN A 3 -20.55 5.92 -12.77
CA ASN A 3 -19.97 4.82 -11.96
C ASN A 3 -18.46 5.00 -11.68
N SER A 4 -17.75 5.76 -12.52
CA SER A 4 -16.30 5.95 -12.40
C SER A 4 -15.91 6.91 -11.25
N SER A 5 -16.74 7.91 -10.95
CA SER A 5 -16.45 8.88 -9.88
C SER A 5 -16.68 8.32 -8.48
N SER A 6 -17.68 7.45 -8.28
CA SER A 6 -17.92 6.84 -6.96
C SER A 6 -16.89 5.76 -6.63
N ASN A 7 -16.34 5.07 -7.64
CA ASN A 7 -15.35 4.02 -7.44
C ASN A 7 -14.00 4.59 -6.97
N ARG A 8 -13.59 5.75 -7.53
CA ARG A 8 -12.36 6.45 -7.12
C ARG A 8 -12.32 6.82 -5.63
N MET A 9 -13.45 7.17 -5.02
CA MET A 9 -13.50 7.52 -3.59
C MET A 9 -13.51 6.31 -2.65
N SER A 10 -13.58 5.09 -3.18
CA SER A 10 -13.67 3.88 -2.37
C SER A 10 -12.36 3.09 -2.31
N GLU A 11 -11.35 3.44 -3.10
CA GLU A 11 -10.08 2.71 -3.14
C GLU A 11 -9.09 3.26 -2.11
N ILE A 12 -8.29 2.35 -1.54
CA ILE A 12 -7.09 2.73 -0.78
C ILE A 12 -5.93 2.69 -1.76
N VAL A 13 -5.12 3.75 -1.81
CA VAL A 13 -3.88 3.76 -2.59
C VAL A 13 -2.71 3.44 -1.66
N PHE A 14 -2.06 2.32 -1.92
CA PHE A 14 -0.75 2.04 -1.33
C PHE A 14 0.30 2.60 -2.26
N PHE A 15 1.20 3.44 -1.75
CA PHE A 15 2.30 3.96 -2.55
C PHE A 15 3.60 4.04 -1.76
N ASP A 16 4.68 4.04 -2.53
CA ASP A 16 6.05 4.19 -2.09
C ASP A 16 6.79 5.06 -3.11
N VAL A 17 7.85 5.76 -2.68
CA VAL A 17 8.72 6.53 -3.55
C VAL A 17 10.19 6.24 -3.30
N GLU A 18 10.95 6.08 -4.38
CA GLU A 18 12.40 6.11 -4.30
C GLU A 18 12.93 7.52 -4.57
N THR A 19 13.99 7.89 -3.86
CA THR A 19 14.52 9.26 -3.88
C THR A 19 16.03 9.26 -3.93
N THR A 20 16.61 10.38 -4.35
CA THR A 20 18.04 10.64 -4.10
C THR A 20 18.31 10.69 -2.59
N ALA A 21 19.58 10.61 -2.20
CA ALA A 21 19.97 11.10 -0.88
C ALA A 21 19.64 12.61 -0.77
N PRO A 22 19.47 13.16 0.46
CA PRO A 22 19.31 14.60 0.61
C PRO A 22 20.57 15.29 0.10
N SER A 23 20.39 16.34 -0.69
CA SER A 23 21.49 17.21 -1.07
C SER A 23 22.06 17.93 0.16
N PRO A 24 23.26 18.54 0.08
CA PRO A 24 23.79 19.38 1.17
C PRO A 24 22.84 20.51 1.60
N ALA A 25 21.98 20.98 0.67
CA ALA A 25 20.94 21.97 0.94
C ALA A 25 19.63 21.35 1.48
N GLY A 26 19.62 20.05 1.79
CA GLY A 26 18.46 19.31 2.30
C GLY A 26 17.41 18.94 1.25
N ARG A 27 17.67 19.15 -0.04
CA ARG A 27 16.70 18.87 -1.11
C ARG A 27 16.71 17.40 -1.51
N TRP A 28 15.52 16.84 -1.75
CA TRP A 28 15.33 15.50 -2.30
C TRP A 28 14.84 15.59 -3.74
N TRP A 29 15.19 14.60 -4.57
CA TRP A 29 14.55 14.38 -5.85
C TRP A 29 13.84 13.02 -5.83
N LEU A 30 12.59 13.00 -6.29
CA LEU A 30 11.88 11.75 -6.59
C LEU A 30 12.51 11.10 -7.82
N LEU A 31 12.83 9.82 -7.72
CA LEU A 31 13.42 9.00 -8.78
C LEU A 31 12.45 7.94 -9.30
N GLU A 32 11.53 7.50 -8.44
CA GLU A 32 10.49 6.54 -8.78
C GLU A 32 9.24 6.83 -7.96
N PHE A 33 8.09 6.58 -8.57
CA PHE A 33 6.81 6.54 -7.88
C PHE A 33 6.14 5.21 -8.24
N GLY A 34 5.70 4.47 -7.22
CA GLY A 34 4.97 3.23 -7.39
C GLY A 34 3.72 3.22 -6.52
N ALA A 35 2.58 2.83 -7.10
CA ALA A 35 1.32 2.78 -6.40
C ALA A 35 0.45 1.61 -6.86
N ILE A 36 -0.30 1.04 -5.91
CA ILE A 36 -1.38 0.09 -6.17
C ILE A 36 -2.69 0.65 -5.62
N LEU A 37 -3.77 0.48 -6.38
CA LEU A 37 -5.14 0.74 -5.95
C LEU A 37 -5.70 -0.55 -5.38
N VAL A 38 -6.20 -0.48 -4.16
CA VAL A 38 -6.68 -1.65 -3.39
C VAL A 38 -8.15 -1.49 -3.09
N CYS A 39 -8.93 -2.53 -3.41
CA CYS A 39 -10.32 -2.61 -2.97
C CYS A 39 -10.36 -2.84 -1.45
N PRO A 40 -10.87 -1.93 -0.63
CA PRO A 40 -10.82 -2.06 0.83
C PRO A 40 -11.62 -3.24 1.37
N ARG A 41 -12.62 -3.72 0.61
CA ARG A 41 -13.48 -4.85 1.02
C ARG A 41 -12.88 -6.21 0.71
N LYS A 42 -12.01 -6.29 -0.31
CA LYS A 42 -11.45 -7.55 -0.80
C LYS A 42 -9.94 -7.65 -0.59
N LEU A 43 -9.27 -6.53 -0.30
CA LEU A 43 -7.82 -6.40 -0.15
C LEU A 43 -7.06 -6.92 -1.37
N VAL A 44 -7.65 -6.77 -2.56
CA VAL A 44 -7.02 -7.13 -3.85
C VAL A 44 -6.61 -5.86 -4.58
N GLU A 45 -5.47 -5.93 -5.26
CA GLU A 45 -5.05 -4.92 -6.22
C GLU A 45 -6.06 -4.89 -7.38
N VAL A 46 -6.62 -3.70 -7.65
CA VAL A 46 -7.55 -3.43 -8.76
C VAL A 46 -6.93 -2.55 -9.84
N GLY A 47 -5.72 -2.05 -9.60
CA GLY A 47 -4.93 -1.30 -10.56
C GLY A 47 -3.57 -0.94 -9.96
N SER A 48 -2.64 -0.59 -10.83
CA SER A 48 -1.30 -0.14 -10.44
C SER A 48 -0.80 0.94 -11.38
N TYR A 49 0.18 1.69 -10.89
CA TYR A 49 0.92 2.67 -11.66
C TYR A 49 2.34 2.76 -11.12
N ASP A 50 3.31 2.70 -12.00
CA ASP A 50 4.71 2.93 -11.70
C ASP A 50 5.35 3.82 -12.77
N THR A 51 6.31 4.63 -12.35
CA THR A 51 7.06 5.47 -13.27
C THR A 51 8.41 5.84 -12.68
N LEU A 52 9.46 5.78 -13.50
CA LEU A 52 10.72 6.45 -13.21
C LEU A 52 10.54 7.96 -13.42
N ILE A 53 11.27 8.75 -12.65
CA ILE A 53 11.19 10.20 -12.66
C ILE A 53 12.59 10.76 -12.78
N ARG A 54 12.83 11.52 -13.85
CA ARG A 54 14.12 12.17 -14.07
C ARG A 54 14.28 13.34 -13.09
N PRO A 55 15.34 13.36 -12.26
CA PRO A 55 15.60 14.47 -11.36
C PRO A 55 16.07 15.69 -12.16
N GLY A 56 15.94 16.89 -11.57
CA GLY A 56 16.49 18.11 -12.17
C GLY A 56 18.01 18.15 -12.17
N ASP A 57 18.65 17.34 -11.32
CA ASP A 57 20.11 17.16 -11.26
C ASP A 57 20.45 15.65 -11.30
N LEU A 58 20.96 15.18 -12.44
CA LEU A 58 21.35 13.79 -12.63
C LEU A 58 22.54 13.38 -11.77
N SER A 59 23.38 14.32 -11.32
CA SER A 59 24.52 14.01 -10.46
C SER A 59 24.11 13.57 -9.06
N ALA A 60 22.87 13.87 -8.67
CA ALA A 60 22.29 13.45 -7.39
C ALA A 60 21.84 11.97 -7.37
N VAL A 61 21.77 11.31 -8.54
CA VAL A 61 21.40 9.89 -8.63
C VAL A 61 22.55 9.04 -8.11
N SER A 62 22.34 8.37 -6.98
CA SER A 62 23.35 7.48 -6.41
C SER A 62 23.51 6.22 -7.27
N ARG A 63 24.70 5.64 -7.30
CA ARG A 63 24.98 4.33 -7.95
C ARG A 63 24.15 3.16 -7.39
N ARG A 64 23.48 3.34 -6.23
CA ARG A 64 22.59 2.31 -5.67
C ARG A 64 21.29 2.19 -6.47
N PHE A 65 20.94 3.22 -7.23
CA PHE A 65 19.88 3.11 -8.22
C PHE A 65 20.47 2.44 -9.46
N THR A 66 20.04 1.22 -9.73
CA THR A 66 20.69 0.30 -10.69
C THR A 66 20.55 0.71 -12.15
N ASP A 67 19.77 1.75 -12.47
CA ASP A 67 19.42 2.10 -13.84
C ASP A 67 19.48 3.62 -14.10
N VAL A 68 20.70 4.16 -14.05
CA VAL A 68 20.95 5.60 -14.25
C VAL A 68 20.57 6.05 -15.67
N GLU A 69 20.77 5.19 -16.67
CA GLU A 69 20.42 5.47 -18.07
C GLU A 69 18.89 5.52 -18.27
N ALA A 70 18.13 4.61 -17.66
CA ALA A 70 16.67 4.69 -17.68
C ALA A 70 16.16 5.95 -16.94
N ILE A 71 16.78 6.35 -15.83
CA ILE A 71 16.43 7.63 -15.16
C ILE A 71 16.72 8.82 -16.07
N ALA A 72 17.85 8.84 -16.77
CA ALA A 72 18.22 9.97 -17.63
C ALA A 72 17.24 10.19 -18.79
N SER A 73 16.63 9.11 -19.26
CA SER A 73 15.60 9.10 -20.32
C SER A 73 14.15 9.14 -19.81
N ALA A 74 13.96 9.08 -18.49
CA ALA A 74 12.64 9.11 -17.86
C ALA A 74 11.93 10.48 -18.01
N PRO A 75 10.58 10.52 -17.90
CA PRO A 75 9.85 11.77 -17.83
C PRO A 75 10.24 12.61 -16.61
N THR A 76 10.08 13.92 -16.69
CA THR A 76 10.26 14.79 -15.52
C THR A 76 9.06 14.66 -14.58
N PHE A 77 9.22 15.09 -13.32
CA PHE A 77 8.09 15.13 -12.38
C PHE A 77 6.90 15.93 -12.94
N ARG A 78 7.16 17.02 -13.66
CA ARG A 78 6.10 17.85 -14.29
C ARG A 78 5.26 17.05 -15.26
N ASP A 79 5.86 16.13 -16.02
CA ASP A 79 5.19 15.34 -17.05
C ASP A 79 4.27 14.27 -16.44
N VAL A 80 4.64 13.72 -15.27
CA VAL A 80 3.85 12.68 -14.57
C VAL A 80 2.93 13.23 -13.47
N ALA A 81 3.05 14.51 -13.11
CA ALA A 81 2.36 15.11 -11.98
C ALA A 81 0.82 15.02 -12.07
N ASP A 82 0.23 15.19 -13.27
CA ASP A 82 -1.22 15.06 -13.45
C ASP A 82 -1.70 13.64 -13.14
N LYS A 83 -0.99 12.64 -13.65
CA LYS A 83 -1.35 11.24 -13.44
C LYS A 83 -1.22 10.85 -11.97
N ILE A 84 -0.15 11.27 -11.31
CA ILE A 84 0.07 11.04 -9.88
C ILE A 84 -1.01 11.74 -9.05
N PHE A 85 -1.36 12.98 -9.40
CA PHE A 85 -2.44 13.72 -8.74
C PHE A 85 -3.78 12.96 -8.83
N ASP A 86 -4.16 12.51 -10.02
CA ASP A 86 -5.41 11.76 -10.26
C ASP A 86 -5.49 10.42 -9.51
N ILE A 87 -4.33 9.80 -9.25
CA ILE A 87 -4.22 8.56 -8.48
C ILE A 87 -4.37 8.82 -6.98
N LEU A 88 -3.89 9.96 -6.49
CA LEU A 88 -3.76 10.21 -5.06
C LEU A 88 -4.87 11.08 -4.46
N ASP A 89 -5.30 12.13 -5.15
CA ASP A 89 -6.19 13.15 -4.58
C ASP A 89 -7.54 12.55 -4.18
N GLY A 90 -7.96 12.83 -2.94
CA GLY A 90 -9.21 12.35 -2.36
C GLY A 90 -9.26 10.87 -1.97
N ARG A 91 -8.19 10.09 -2.17
CA ARG A 91 -8.11 8.69 -1.71
C ARG A 91 -7.50 8.56 -0.32
N VAL A 92 -7.75 7.43 0.33
CA VAL A 92 -6.98 7.05 1.53
C VAL A 92 -5.60 6.59 1.10
N TRP A 93 -4.57 7.18 1.67
CA TRP A 93 -3.18 6.82 1.40
C TRP A 93 -2.70 5.78 2.40
N ALA A 94 -1.97 4.78 1.94
CA ALA A 94 -1.33 3.79 2.77
C ALA A 94 0.12 3.60 2.33
N GLY A 95 1.01 3.39 3.28
CA GLY A 95 2.45 3.26 3.02
C GLY A 95 3.17 2.84 4.30
N HIS A 96 4.49 2.67 4.25
CA HIS A 96 5.28 2.28 5.41
C HIS A 96 6.25 3.39 5.77
N ASN A 97 6.08 3.97 6.97
CA ASN A 97 6.73 5.23 7.33
C ASN A 97 6.33 6.41 6.43
N ILE A 98 5.17 6.29 5.78
CA ILE A 98 4.70 7.18 4.72
C ILE A 98 4.50 8.62 5.18
N GLN A 99 4.12 8.82 6.45
CA GLN A 99 3.87 10.16 6.97
C GLN A 99 5.17 10.95 7.12
N ARG A 100 6.27 10.27 7.46
CA ARG A 100 7.57 10.88 7.69
C ARG A 100 8.44 10.90 6.44
N PHE A 101 8.23 9.96 5.52
CA PHE A 101 9.04 9.82 4.34
C PHE A 101 8.32 10.25 3.06
N ASP A 102 7.45 9.42 2.51
CA ASP A 102 6.94 9.60 1.14
C ASP A 102 6.05 10.84 0.99
N CYS A 103 5.14 11.07 1.94
CA CYS A 103 4.20 12.19 1.89
C CYS A 103 4.93 13.56 1.77
N PRO A 104 5.93 13.90 2.61
CA PRO A 104 6.65 15.15 2.44
C PRO A 104 7.43 15.24 1.12
N ARG A 105 8.05 14.15 0.63
CA ARG A 105 8.79 14.21 -0.66
C ARG A 105 7.86 14.43 -1.84
N LEU A 106 6.68 13.81 -1.82
CA LEU A 106 5.64 14.06 -2.80
C LEU A 106 5.22 15.53 -2.80
N ARG A 107 4.95 16.11 -1.61
CA ARG A 107 4.57 17.53 -1.48
C ARG A 107 5.68 18.47 -1.97
N GLU A 108 6.93 18.18 -1.63
CA GLU A 108 8.10 18.93 -2.11
C GLU A 108 8.21 18.91 -3.64
N ALA A 109 7.96 17.76 -4.27
CA ALA A 109 8.00 17.63 -5.72
C ALA A 109 6.90 18.45 -6.42
N PHE A 110 5.67 18.42 -5.90
CA PHE A 110 4.57 19.28 -6.39
C PHE A 110 4.87 20.78 -6.20
N ALA A 111 5.39 21.16 -5.03
CA ALA A 111 5.80 22.53 -4.76
C ALA A 111 6.91 22.99 -5.72
N GLY A 112 7.88 22.11 -6.02
CA GLY A 112 8.99 22.38 -6.94
C GLY A 112 8.57 22.69 -8.38
N ILE A 113 7.38 22.25 -8.80
CA ILE A 113 6.81 22.58 -10.12
C ILE A 113 5.74 23.69 -10.07
N GLY A 114 5.52 24.29 -8.89
CA GLY A 114 4.55 25.37 -8.68
C GLY A 114 3.10 24.88 -8.65
N ARG A 115 2.85 23.64 -8.21
CA ARG A 115 1.51 23.04 -8.17
C ARG A 115 1.09 22.65 -6.76
N ARG A 116 -0.23 22.65 -6.51
CA ARG A 116 -0.81 22.09 -5.29
C ARG A 116 -0.60 20.57 -5.27
N ALA A 117 -0.16 20.04 -4.14
CA ALA A 117 -0.08 18.60 -3.92
C ALA A 117 -1.49 17.98 -3.78
N PRO A 118 -1.66 16.68 -4.11
CA PRO A 118 -2.90 15.97 -3.83
C PRO A 118 -3.10 15.85 -2.32
N GLU A 119 -4.36 15.84 -1.88
CA GLU A 119 -4.71 15.69 -0.46
C GLU A 119 -5.39 14.34 -0.18
N PRO A 120 -4.95 13.61 0.87
CA PRO A 120 -5.57 12.35 1.24
C PRO A 120 -6.91 12.56 1.97
N ALA A 121 -7.85 11.63 1.76
CA ALA A 121 -9.01 11.50 2.65
C ALA A 121 -8.64 10.95 4.04
N GLY A 122 -7.49 10.27 4.14
CA GLY A 122 -6.91 9.74 5.37
C GLY A 122 -5.56 9.08 5.07
N VAL A 123 -4.73 8.89 6.11
CA VAL A 123 -3.41 8.26 5.95
C VAL A 123 -3.26 7.08 6.91
N ILE A 124 -2.87 5.95 6.37
CA ILE A 124 -2.52 4.72 7.09
C ILE A 124 -1.01 4.53 6.99
N ASP A 125 -0.30 4.91 8.05
CA ASP A 125 1.12 4.61 8.17
C ASP A 125 1.29 3.24 8.82
N SER A 126 1.60 2.23 8.01
CA SER A 126 1.74 0.85 8.48
C SER A 126 2.83 0.70 9.55
N LEU A 127 3.89 1.50 9.53
CA LEU A 127 4.91 1.44 10.59
C LEU A 127 4.29 1.85 11.94
N ASN A 128 3.53 2.95 11.97
CA ASN A 128 2.88 3.42 13.20
C ASN A 128 1.82 2.43 13.70
N VAL A 129 1.01 1.89 12.79
CA VAL A 129 -0.01 0.88 13.12
C VAL A 129 0.64 -0.38 13.69
N LEU A 130 1.68 -0.91 13.02
CA LEU A 130 2.35 -2.12 13.46
C LEU A 130 3.16 -1.90 14.75
N ALA A 131 3.76 -0.73 14.95
CA ALA A 131 4.44 -0.42 16.19
C ALA A 131 3.49 -0.42 17.40
N ALA A 132 2.26 0.08 17.21
CA ALA A 132 1.25 0.12 18.26
C ALA A 132 0.64 -1.27 18.55
N GLU A 133 0.31 -2.03 17.50
CA GLU A 133 -0.51 -3.24 17.64
C GLU A 133 0.30 -4.54 17.54
N PHE A 134 1.29 -4.61 16.65
CA PHE A 134 2.07 -5.82 16.39
C PHE A 134 3.33 -5.92 17.27
N GLY A 135 3.91 -4.78 17.63
CA GLY A 135 5.10 -4.69 18.48
C GLY A 135 6.35 -5.31 17.85
N ARG A 136 7.43 -5.46 18.63
CA ARG A 136 8.76 -5.90 18.13
C ARG A 136 8.92 -7.41 17.94
N ARG A 137 7.81 -8.12 17.72
CA ARG A 137 7.78 -9.59 17.63
C ARG A 137 8.43 -10.10 16.36
N ALA A 138 8.41 -9.29 15.31
CA ALA A 138 9.14 -9.48 14.06
C ALA A 138 10.36 -8.54 13.95
N GLY A 139 11.05 -8.28 15.06
CA GLY A 139 12.29 -7.51 15.07
C GLY A 139 12.08 -5.98 15.06
N ASP A 140 12.73 -5.29 14.12
CA ASP A 140 12.81 -3.83 14.10
C ASP A 140 11.66 -3.14 13.34
N LEU A 141 10.68 -3.91 12.85
CA LEU A 141 9.52 -3.45 12.09
C LEU A 141 9.84 -2.80 10.74
N LYS A 142 11.08 -2.91 10.24
CA LYS A 142 11.36 -2.52 8.86
C LYS A 142 10.68 -3.48 7.89
N MET A 143 10.32 -2.96 6.71
CA MET A 143 9.68 -3.73 5.64
C MET A 143 10.41 -5.04 5.33
N ALA A 144 11.73 -4.99 5.09
CA ALA A 144 12.54 -6.19 4.85
C ALA A 144 12.50 -7.22 5.99
N THR A 145 12.53 -6.76 7.25
CA THR A 145 12.48 -7.64 8.42
C THR A 145 11.11 -8.31 8.55
N LEU A 146 10.03 -7.55 8.34
CA LEU A 146 8.65 -8.06 8.34
C LEU A 146 8.41 -9.06 7.21
N ALA A 147 8.86 -8.74 6.00
CA ALA A 147 8.73 -9.61 4.85
C ALA A 147 9.49 -10.94 5.04
N ALA A 148 10.70 -10.87 5.62
CA ALA A 148 11.46 -12.06 5.98
C ALA A 148 10.77 -12.89 7.06
N TYR A 149 10.21 -12.24 8.10
CA TYR A 149 9.49 -12.90 9.19
C TYR A 149 8.30 -13.73 8.69
N PHE A 150 7.56 -13.23 7.70
CA PHE A 150 6.41 -13.95 7.11
C PHE A 150 6.74 -14.82 5.89
N GLY A 151 8.01 -14.85 5.45
CA GLY A 151 8.40 -15.59 4.25
C GLY A 151 7.82 -15.02 2.95
N ILE A 152 7.50 -13.72 2.90
CA ILE A 152 6.94 -13.03 1.73
C ILE A 152 8.00 -12.86 0.63
N GLY A 153 9.26 -12.71 1.02
CA GLY A 153 10.39 -12.55 0.10
C GLY A 153 11.33 -11.42 0.51
N LYS A 154 12.31 -11.13 -0.37
CA LYS A 154 13.28 -10.05 -0.16
C LYS A 154 12.74 -8.73 -0.73
N GLN A 155 12.87 -7.65 0.04
CA GLN A 155 12.57 -6.29 -0.42
C GLN A 155 13.48 -5.93 -1.62
N LYS A 156 12.88 -5.41 -2.69
CA LYS A 156 13.58 -5.13 -3.94
C LYS A 156 14.08 -3.69 -4.03
N HIS A 157 13.59 -2.79 -3.18
CA HIS A 157 13.85 -1.34 -3.28
C HIS A 157 13.39 -0.80 -4.63
N ARG A 158 12.14 -1.14 -4.97
CA ARG A 158 11.42 -0.72 -6.16
C ARG A 158 10.04 -0.33 -5.70
N SER A 159 9.63 0.91 -5.95
CA SER A 159 8.45 1.49 -5.30
C SER A 159 7.18 0.67 -5.50
N LEU A 160 6.93 0.14 -6.70
CA LEU A 160 5.72 -0.67 -6.94
C LEU A 160 5.75 -2.01 -6.19
N ASP A 161 6.91 -2.68 -6.18
CA ASP A 161 7.08 -3.94 -5.45
C ASP A 161 6.95 -3.72 -3.94
N ASP A 162 7.48 -2.61 -3.43
CA ASP A 162 7.46 -2.29 -2.00
C ASP A 162 6.06 -1.85 -1.54
N ALA A 163 5.29 -1.16 -2.40
CA ALA A 163 3.87 -0.89 -2.16
C ALA A 163 3.03 -2.18 -2.06
N ARG A 164 3.30 -3.18 -2.92
CA ARG A 164 2.67 -4.51 -2.85
C ARG A 164 3.11 -5.28 -1.60
N MET A 165 4.40 -5.26 -1.30
CA MET A 165 4.95 -5.91 -0.10
C MET A 165 4.30 -5.36 1.17
N ASN A 166 4.08 -4.05 1.25
CA ASN A 166 3.39 -3.42 2.36
C ASN A 166 1.97 -3.96 2.56
N LEU A 167 1.19 -4.09 1.48
CA LEU A 167 -0.15 -4.68 1.55
C LEU A 167 -0.10 -6.12 2.10
N GLU A 168 0.82 -6.94 1.61
CA GLU A 168 0.96 -8.33 2.08
C GLU A 168 1.41 -8.39 3.56
N VAL A 169 2.39 -7.58 3.95
CA VAL A 169 2.82 -7.48 5.36
C VAL A 169 1.65 -7.11 6.27
N LEU A 170 0.83 -6.11 5.89
CA LEU A 170 -0.35 -5.75 6.66
C LEU A 170 -1.37 -6.88 6.76
N LYS A 171 -1.64 -7.61 5.67
CA LYS A 171 -2.54 -8.78 5.69
C LYS A 171 -2.07 -9.84 6.67
N HIS A 172 -0.77 -10.16 6.65
CA HIS A 172 -0.18 -11.14 7.54
C HIS A 172 -0.23 -10.70 9.00
N CYS A 173 0.21 -9.47 9.31
CA CYS A 173 0.14 -8.92 10.67
C CYS A 173 -1.29 -8.88 11.20
N ALA A 174 -2.24 -8.39 10.40
CA ALA A 174 -3.65 -8.34 10.79
C ALA A 174 -4.22 -9.73 11.08
N THR A 175 -3.86 -10.73 10.27
CA THR A 175 -4.31 -12.11 10.45
C THR A 175 -3.74 -12.72 11.74
N VAL A 176 -2.45 -12.50 12.02
CA VAL A 176 -1.84 -12.97 13.27
C VAL A 176 -2.53 -12.34 14.47
N LEU A 177 -2.72 -11.02 14.48
CA LEU A 177 -3.39 -10.32 15.58
C LEU A 177 -4.82 -10.81 15.79
N LEU A 178 -5.55 -11.08 14.70
CA LEU A 178 -6.90 -11.64 14.76
C LEU A 178 -6.91 -13.04 15.40
N LEU A 179 -6.01 -13.92 14.96
CA LEU A 179 -5.94 -15.29 15.50
C LEU A 179 -5.54 -15.30 16.98
N GLU A 180 -4.58 -14.47 17.36
CA GLU A 180 -4.13 -14.33 18.75
C GLU A 180 -5.22 -13.79 19.67
N SER A 181 -6.00 -12.81 19.18
CA SER A 181 -7.13 -12.28 19.94
C SER A 181 -8.25 -13.31 20.13
N SER A 182 -8.32 -14.33 19.26
CA SER A 182 -9.36 -15.37 19.31
C SER A 182 -9.03 -16.45 20.34
N LEU A 183 -7.75 -16.81 20.52
CA LEU A 183 -7.30 -17.81 21.50
C LEU A 183 -6.00 -17.38 22.21
N PRO A 184 -6.03 -16.33 23.06
CA PRO A 184 -4.82 -15.73 23.63
C PRO A 184 -3.93 -16.74 24.38
N HIS A 185 -4.54 -17.60 25.22
CA HIS A 185 -3.80 -18.53 26.06
C HIS A 185 -3.13 -19.67 25.29
N ALA A 186 -3.76 -20.17 24.23
CA ALA A 186 -3.20 -21.27 23.42
C ALA A 186 -1.99 -20.80 22.60
N LEU A 187 -2.06 -19.58 22.07
CA LEU A 187 -1.03 -19.04 21.17
C LEU A 187 0.12 -18.35 21.94
N GLN A 188 -0.10 -17.85 23.16
CA GLN A 188 1.00 -17.40 24.03
C GLN A 188 1.94 -18.54 24.46
N LEU A 189 1.40 -19.73 24.76
CA LEU A 189 2.20 -20.89 25.14
C LEU A 189 3.10 -21.38 23.99
N ALA A 190 2.66 -21.23 22.73
CA ALA A 190 3.46 -21.55 21.55
C ALA A 190 4.59 -20.53 21.35
N ALA A 191 4.31 -19.22 21.47
CA ALA A 191 5.32 -18.18 21.31
C ALA A 191 6.42 -18.22 22.39
N ALA A 192 6.08 -18.62 23.62
CA ALA A 192 7.07 -18.81 24.70
C ALA A 192 8.05 -19.95 24.42
N ARG A 193 7.69 -20.92 23.57
CA ARG A 193 8.56 -22.05 23.19
C ARG A 193 9.56 -21.67 22.10
N ASP A 194 9.17 -20.81 21.16
CA ASP A 194 10.06 -20.30 20.10
C ASP A 194 10.98 -19.15 20.57
N GLY A 195 10.63 -18.45 21.65
CA GLY A 195 11.44 -17.36 22.23
C GLY A 195 12.74 -17.81 22.94
N ALA A 196 12.99 -19.11 23.05
CA ALA A 196 14.19 -19.67 23.70
C ALA A 196 15.40 -19.75 22.74
N VAL A 197 15.67 -18.70 21.97
CA VAL A 197 16.96 -18.55 21.28
C VAL A 197 17.89 -17.74 22.18
N THR A 198 18.93 -18.41 22.65
CA THR A 198 19.81 -18.04 23.74
C THR A 198 20.65 -16.79 23.48
N ARG A 199 20.61 -15.82 24.40
CA ARG A 199 21.66 -14.81 24.58
C ARG A 199 22.86 -15.52 25.24
N ARG A 200 23.80 -16.05 24.45
CA ARG A 200 25.05 -16.60 24.98
C ARG A 200 26.04 -15.46 25.18
N SER A 201 26.17 -14.99 26.41
CA SER A 201 27.29 -14.13 26.83
C SER A 201 28.59 -14.92 26.77
N SER A 202 29.57 -14.37 26.06
CA SER A 202 30.93 -14.90 25.92
C SER A 202 31.72 -14.73 27.23
N THR A 203 32.05 -15.85 27.87
CA THR A 203 33.22 -15.94 28.75
C THR A 203 33.97 -17.23 28.40
N ALA A 204 35.23 -17.05 28.03
CA ALA A 204 36.13 -18.10 27.59
C ALA A 204 36.76 -18.84 28.78
N SER A 205 36.81 -20.17 28.69
CA SER A 205 37.96 -21.00 29.10
C SER A 205 37.73 -22.47 28.69
N VAL A 206 38.81 -23.13 28.29
CA VAL A 206 39.02 -24.53 27.82
C VAL A 206 40.20 -25.05 28.68
N PRO A 207 40.56 -26.36 28.85
CA PRO A 207 40.18 -27.60 28.13
C PRO A 207 39.81 -28.80 29.03
N GLU A 208 39.35 -29.92 28.43
CA GLU A 208 40.06 -31.24 28.41
C GLU A 208 39.11 -32.40 27.98
N ALA A 209 39.69 -33.57 27.66
CA ALA A 209 39.35 -34.45 26.57
C ALA A 209 38.54 -35.74 26.87
N SER A 210 38.10 -36.36 25.77
CA SER A 210 37.96 -37.82 25.49
C SER A 210 36.54 -38.40 25.26
N PRO A 211 36.42 -39.42 24.37
CA PRO A 211 35.23 -39.61 23.54
C PRO A 211 34.36 -40.79 23.99
N ARG A 212 33.05 -40.76 23.70
CA ARG A 212 32.23 -41.98 23.58
C ARG A 212 30.88 -41.76 22.89
N ARG A 213 30.67 -42.61 21.87
CA ARG A 213 29.43 -43.25 21.39
C ARG A 213 28.20 -42.40 21.03
N ARG A 214 27.83 -42.51 19.75
CA ARG A 214 26.49 -42.23 19.19
C ARG A 214 25.43 -43.14 19.84
N PRO A 215 24.19 -42.65 19.94
CA PRO A 215 23.08 -43.41 19.38
C PRO A 215 22.30 -42.58 18.35
N ALA A 216 21.82 -43.27 17.32
CA ALA A 216 20.94 -42.75 16.30
C ALA A 216 19.57 -42.40 16.90
N MET A 217 19.00 -41.26 16.51
CA MET A 217 17.60 -40.92 16.82
C MET A 217 16.83 -40.73 15.52
N SER A 218 15.76 -41.51 15.42
CA SER A 218 14.77 -41.56 14.35
C SER A 218 14.23 -40.18 14.00
N GLN A 219 14.25 -39.87 12.71
CA GLN A 219 13.44 -38.78 12.16
C GLN A 219 12.00 -39.26 12.03
N THR A 220 11.15 -38.90 13.00
CA THR A 220 9.70 -38.97 12.81
C THR A 220 9.29 -37.84 11.87
N LYS A 221 9.13 -38.17 10.60
CA LYS A 221 8.68 -37.27 9.52
C LYS A 221 7.21 -36.91 9.78
N LEU A 222 6.92 -35.64 10.09
CA LEU A 222 5.54 -35.14 10.12
C LEU A 222 4.98 -35.07 8.68
N PRO A 223 3.71 -35.43 8.43
CA PRO A 223 3.17 -35.54 7.09
C PRO A 223 2.53 -34.22 6.67
N PHE A 224 3.33 -33.24 6.27
CA PHE A 224 2.81 -32.14 5.46
C PHE A 224 3.81 -31.88 4.33
N ALA A 225 3.56 -32.55 3.20
CA ALA A 225 4.18 -32.20 1.93
C ALA A 225 3.46 -30.95 1.39
N PRO A 226 4.19 -29.93 0.90
CA PRO A 226 3.57 -28.82 0.19
C PRO A 226 2.93 -29.35 -1.10
N VAL A 227 1.67 -29.03 -1.34
CA VAL A 227 1.02 -29.29 -2.63
C VAL A 227 1.74 -28.44 -3.68
N GLN A 228 2.41 -29.09 -4.64
CA GLN A 228 2.96 -28.41 -5.80
C GLN A 228 1.81 -27.82 -6.62
N ALA A 229 1.90 -26.53 -6.93
CA ALA A 229 0.96 -25.85 -7.80
C ALA A 229 1.06 -26.42 -9.23
N VAL A 230 -0.06 -26.92 -9.76
CA VAL A 230 -0.20 -27.36 -11.14
C VAL A 230 -0.23 -26.12 -12.05
N PRO A 231 0.60 -26.02 -13.11
CA PRO A 231 0.55 -24.90 -14.05
C PRO A 231 -0.68 -25.02 -14.97
N PRO A 232 -1.31 -23.91 -15.38
CA PRO A 232 -2.43 -23.95 -16.32
C PRO A 232 -1.97 -24.30 -17.74
N ALA A 233 -2.78 -25.11 -18.44
CA ALA A 233 -2.59 -25.52 -19.83
C ALA A 233 -2.73 -24.35 -20.83
N PRO A 234 -2.08 -24.41 -22.01
CA PRO A 234 -2.05 -23.30 -22.97
C PRO A 234 -3.39 -23.12 -23.69
N ALA A 235 -3.78 -21.85 -23.88
CA ALA A 235 -4.96 -21.47 -24.65
C ALA A 235 -4.76 -21.74 -26.15
N ALA A 236 -5.75 -22.36 -26.77
CA ALA A 236 -5.80 -22.64 -28.19
C ALA A 236 -5.99 -21.38 -29.03
N THR A 237 -5.13 -21.24 -30.04
CA THR A 237 -5.17 -20.28 -31.14
C THR A 237 -6.44 -20.46 -31.98
N THR A 238 -7.14 -19.37 -32.30
CA THR A 238 -8.06 -19.34 -33.45
C THR A 238 -7.84 -18.08 -34.30
N THR A 239 -7.93 -18.33 -35.59
CA THR A 239 -7.39 -17.57 -36.71
C THR A 239 -8.35 -16.50 -37.20
N THR A 240 -7.76 -15.45 -37.76
CA THR A 240 -8.31 -14.37 -38.58
C THR A 240 -9.27 -14.85 -39.68
N THR A 241 -10.36 -14.10 -39.92
CA THR A 241 -10.89 -13.87 -41.27
C THR A 241 -11.36 -12.43 -41.45
N ASN A 242 -10.79 -11.75 -42.46
CA ASN A 242 -11.25 -10.50 -43.03
C ASN A 242 -12.48 -10.76 -43.92
N LYS A 243 -13.46 -9.85 -43.91
CA LYS A 243 -14.17 -9.47 -45.14
C LYS A 243 -14.74 -8.06 -45.06
N SER A 244 -14.59 -7.40 -46.20
CA SER A 244 -14.82 -6.00 -46.54
C SER A 244 -16.27 -5.68 -46.90
N GLY A 245 -16.63 -4.39 -46.80
CA GLY A 245 -17.54 -3.75 -47.74
C GLY A 245 -18.74 -2.99 -47.14
N GLY A 246 -18.86 -1.71 -47.49
CA GLY A 246 -20.16 -1.02 -47.60
C GLY A 246 -20.37 0.19 -46.69
N GLY A 247 -20.30 1.39 -47.28
CA GLY A 247 -20.35 2.68 -46.58
C GLY A 247 -21.73 3.16 -46.15
N GLY A 248 -21.73 4.13 -45.25
CA GLY A 248 -22.89 4.92 -44.83
C GLY A 248 -22.57 5.79 -43.62
N LYS A 249 -22.37 7.09 -43.83
CA LYS A 249 -22.16 8.11 -42.78
C LYS A 249 -23.34 8.09 -41.80
N ARG A 250 -23.05 7.92 -40.51
CA ARG A 250 -23.98 8.07 -39.37
C ARG A 250 -23.26 8.88 -38.29
N ASP A 251 -23.98 9.77 -37.62
CA ASP A 251 -23.47 10.48 -36.45
C ASP A 251 -23.65 9.62 -35.17
N SER A 252 -22.83 9.93 -34.17
CA SER A 252 -22.64 9.11 -32.99
C SER A 252 -23.75 9.33 -31.95
N LEU A 253 -25.02 9.06 -32.29
CA LEU A 253 -26.12 8.81 -31.34
C LEU A 253 -27.48 8.36 -31.96
N GLY A 254 -27.62 8.20 -33.28
CA GLY A 254 -28.69 7.38 -33.88
C GLY A 254 -30.14 7.71 -33.47
N LYS A 255 -30.59 8.97 -33.53
CA LYS A 255 -32.01 9.31 -33.37
C LYS A 255 -32.46 10.54 -34.17
N LEU A 256 -33.69 10.46 -34.67
CA LEU A 256 -34.38 11.42 -35.54
C LEU A 256 -34.53 12.82 -34.90
N VAL A 257 -34.32 13.85 -35.73
CA VAL A 257 -34.59 15.26 -35.41
C VAL A 257 -36.08 15.57 -35.51
N GLY A 258 -36.64 16.18 -34.46
CA GLY A 258 -37.95 16.83 -34.42
C GLY A 258 -37.83 18.25 -33.87
N ARG A 259 -38.54 19.19 -34.49
CA ARG A 259 -38.34 20.66 -34.46
C ARG A 259 -39.39 21.39 -33.60
N ALA A 260 -38.99 22.55 -33.06
CA ALA A 260 -39.79 23.68 -32.50
C ALA A 260 -40.50 23.45 -31.13
N ASN A 261 -40.73 24.43 -30.23
CA ASN A 261 -40.84 25.89 -30.35
C ASN A 261 -40.68 26.62 -28.97
N ALA A 262 -40.09 27.82 -29.02
CA ALA A 262 -40.46 29.11 -28.37
C ALA A 262 -40.88 29.27 -26.87
N THR A 263 -40.17 30.24 -26.24
CA THR A 263 -40.64 31.42 -25.45
C THR A 263 -40.83 31.42 -23.92
N GLY A 264 -40.20 32.44 -23.30
CA GLY A 264 -40.57 33.13 -22.05
C GLY A 264 -39.92 32.55 -20.78
N GLY A 265 -39.25 33.26 -19.87
CA GLY A 265 -39.08 34.67 -19.59
C GLY A 265 -38.92 34.84 -18.06
N LYS A 266 -38.05 35.76 -17.63
CA LYS A 266 -37.88 36.36 -16.28
C LYS A 266 -37.10 35.60 -15.16
N LYS A 267 -35.97 36.22 -14.81
CA LYS A 267 -35.31 36.36 -13.47
C LYS A 267 -36.07 37.47 -12.67
N PRO A 268 -35.73 37.89 -11.41
CA PRO A 268 -34.67 37.45 -10.49
C PRO A 268 -35.00 37.46 -8.96
N ALA A 269 -33.93 37.29 -8.16
CA ALA A 269 -33.68 37.80 -6.80
C ALA A 269 -34.17 36.94 -5.62
N ALA A 270 -33.60 36.97 -4.42
CA ALA A 270 -32.29 37.29 -3.81
C ALA A 270 -32.47 37.06 -2.29
N GLU A 271 -31.36 36.99 -1.53
CA GLU A 271 -31.27 37.11 -0.05
C GLU A 271 -31.83 35.93 0.77
N GLY A 272 -31.31 35.54 1.94
CA GLY A 272 -30.34 36.09 2.88
C GLY A 272 -30.64 35.49 4.27
N ALA A 273 -29.67 35.57 5.20
CA ALA A 273 -29.68 35.16 6.63
C ALA A 273 -29.40 33.67 6.93
N THR A 274 -28.32 33.23 7.60
CA THR A 274 -27.63 33.58 8.86
C THR A 274 -28.42 33.34 10.16
N ALA A 275 -28.09 32.27 10.89
CA ALA A 275 -28.15 32.15 12.36
C ALA A 275 -27.45 30.82 12.76
N ALA A 276 -26.25 30.86 13.35
CA ALA A 276 -25.96 30.94 14.78
C ALA A 276 -26.08 29.58 15.53
N LEU A 277 -24.91 29.03 15.86
CA LEU A 277 -24.66 27.89 16.76
C LEU A 277 -24.75 28.31 18.24
N PRO A 278 -25.10 27.39 19.16
CA PRO A 278 -24.59 27.41 20.52
C PRO A 278 -23.53 26.31 20.74
N LYS A 279 -22.37 26.73 21.25
CA LYS A 279 -21.40 25.89 21.98
C LYS A 279 -21.91 25.68 23.40
N VAL A 280 -21.67 24.50 24.00
CA VAL A 280 -21.29 24.32 25.42
C VAL A 280 -21.03 22.82 25.73
N THR A 281 -19.82 22.55 26.27
CA THR A 281 -19.36 21.47 27.18
C THR A 281 -19.54 20.00 26.76
N ARG A 282 -18.65 19.04 27.00
CA ARG A 282 -17.82 18.75 28.19
C ARG A 282 -16.78 17.71 27.76
N ALA A 283 -15.50 17.91 28.09
CA ALA A 283 -14.47 16.92 27.84
C ALA A 283 -14.62 15.75 28.82
N THR A 284 -15.20 14.65 28.35
CA THR A 284 -15.05 13.33 28.97
C THR A 284 -13.83 12.68 28.36
N THR A 285 -12.90 12.22 29.21
CA THR A 285 -11.73 11.42 28.85
C THR A 285 -12.17 10.17 28.08
N ALA A 286 -12.11 10.25 26.76
CA ALA A 286 -12.35 9.12 25.88
C ALA A 286 -11.13 8.20 25.94
N THR A 287 -11.34 6.98 26.42
CA THR A 287 -10.42 5.87 26.20
C THR A 287 -10.21 5.73 24.70
N THR A 288 -8.96 5.90 24.27
CA THR A 288 -8.52 5.78 22.88
C THR A 288 -8.80 4.34 22.43
N THR A 289 -9.97 4.15 21.83
CA THR A 289 -10.34 2.87 21.24
C THR A 289 -9.62 2.82 19.90
N THR A 290 -8.57 2.02 19.79
CA THR A 290 -7.84 1.92 18.52
C THR A 290 -8.74 1.28 17.45
N PRO A 291 -8.56 1.62 16.16
CA PRO A 291 -9.40 1.10 15.08
C PRO A 291 -9.50 -0.43 15.05
N PHE A 292 -8.45 -1.12 15.53
CA PHE A 292 -8.41 -2.58 15.63
C PHE A 292 -9.29 -3.13 16.76
N HIS A 293 -9.44 -2.42 17.87
CA HIS A 293 -10.33 -2.82 18.96
C HIS A 293 -11.82 -2.84 18.53
N MET A 294 -12.21 -2.03 17.53
CA MET A 294 -13.57 -2.06 16.97
C MET A 294 -13.83 -3.28 16.09
N ILE A 295 -12.81 -3.77 15.36
CA ILE A 295 -12.90 -5.02 14.55
C ILE A 295 -13.26 -6.22 15.44
N LEU A 296 -12.79 -6.23 16.69
CA LEU A 296 -12.97 -7.32 17.65
C LEU A 296 -14.30 -7.27 18.43
N ARG A 297 -15.01 -6.14 18.44
CA ARG A 297 -16.30 -6.06 19.13
C ARG A 297 -17.43 -6.74 18.34
N HIS A 298 -17.30 -6.85 17.02
CA HIS A 298 -18.28 -7.52 16.16
C HIS A 298 -18.00 -9.01 15.93
N SER A 299 -16.78 -9.50 16.13
CA SER A 299 -16.45 -10.93 16.00
C SER A 299 -16.97 -11.80 17.16
N ARG A 300 -17.21 -11.21 18.34
CA ARG A 300 -17.77 -11.92 19.51
C ARG A 300 -19.21 -12.42 19.32
N ALA A 301 -19.89 -12.03 18.24
CA ALA A 301 -21.24 -12.51 17.92
C ALA A 301 -21.26 -13.77 17.03
N ILE A 302 -20.11 -14.20 16.48
CA ILE A 302 -20.05 -15.29 15.49
C ILE A 302 -19.64 -16.64 16.13
N LEU A 303 -19.14 -16.63 17.37
CA LEU A 303 -18.73 -17.83 18.10
C LEU A 303 -19.57 -18.08 19.37
N ARG A 304 -20.85 -17.72 19.37
CA ARG A 304 -21.82 -18.18 20.36
C ARG A 304 -22.91 -18.99 19.70
#